data_AF-A0A1G2G3I7-F1
#
_entry.id   AF-A0A1G2G3I7-F1
#
_cell.length_a   1.000
_cell.length_b   1.000
_cell.length_c   1.000
_cell.angle_alpha   90.00
_cell.angle_beta   90.00
_cell.angle_gamma   90.00
#
_symmetry.space_group_name_H-M   'P 1'
#
loop_
_entity.id
_entity.type
_entity.pdbx_description
1 polymer ?
#
loop_
_entity_poly.entity_id
_entity_poly.type
_entity_poly.pdbx_seq_one_letter_code
_entity_poly.pdbx_strand_id
1 'polypeptide(L)'
;MKKDSVETLVKKDKYQVFLFACPANLPFSFATHSWFVTNKKGLLSRWEVLFRKHACETSWGHLHKNAFLPFRGIHVFPFSNSDRYFWQNVRLIGHIGGEMGSLAYRMTDFIESSAQKYPLCNSYSLTGPNSNTYVRWVLRQFPESKLFLPWNAFGK
;
A
#
# COMPACT_ATOMS: atom_id res chain seq x y z
N MET A 1 6.43 7.12 13.55
CA MET A 1 5.57 8.28 13.24
C MET A 1 4.20 8.01 13.86
N LYS A 2 3.62 8.95 14.62
CA LYS A 2 2.33 8.73 15.30
C LYS A 2 1.18 8.83 14.28
N LYS A 3 0.13 8.01 14.43
CA LYS A 3 -1.04 7.99 13.53
C LYS A 3 -1.60 9.39 13.25
N ASP A 4 -1.70 10.20 14.30
CA ASP A 4 -2.24 11.56 14.26
C ASP A 4 -1.44 12.50 13.34
N SER A 5 -0.12 12.29 13.20
CA SER A 5 0.73 13.11 12.34
C SER A 5 0.55 12.85 10.84
N VAL A 6 -0.05 11.71 10.47
CA VAL A 6 -0.35 11.38 9.06
C VAL A 6 -1.72 11.92 8.67
N GLU A 7 -2.68 11.81 9.57
CA GLU A 7 -4.04 12.35 9.36
C GLU A 7 -3.98 13.86 9.10
N THR A 8 -3.06 14.59 9.74
CA THR A 8 -2.81 16.01 9.47
C THR A 8 -2.24 16.30 8.08
N LEU A 9 -1.65 15.33 7.38
CA LEU A 9 -1.14 15.49 6.02
C LEU A 9 -2.24 15.32 4.96
N VAL A 10 -3.41 14.77 5.33
CA VAL A 10 -4.52 14.53 4.42
C VAL A 10 -5.22 15.85 4.10
N LYS A 11 -5.13 16.27 2.83
CA LYS A 11 -5.79 17.46 2.31
C LYS A 11 -7.11 17.07 1.63
N LYS A 12 -8.22 17.57 2.17
CA LYS A 12 -9.58 17.20 1.71
C LYS A 12 -9.95 17.80 0.35
N ASP A 13 -9.18 18.75 -0.15
CA ASP A 13 -9.37 19.41 -1.43
C ASP A 13 -8.50 18.84 -2.56
N LYS A 14 -7.53 17.97 -2.25
CA LYS A 14 -6.49 17.52 -3.20
C LYS A 14 -6.51 16.03 -3.49
N TYR A 15 -5.82 15.66 -4.57
CA TYR A 15 -5.37 14.29 -4.80
C TYR A 15 -4.03 14.08 -4.13
N GLN A 16 -3.87 12.97 -3.39
CA GLN A 16 -2.59 12.58 -2.82
C GLN A 16 -2.38 11.07 -2.95
N VAL A 17 -1.12 10.66 -3.06
CA VAL A 17 -0.71 9.26 -2.96
C VAL A 17 0.36 9.17 -1.90
N PHE A 18 0.15 8.29 -0.93
CA PHE A 18 1.07 8.00 0.16
C PHE A 18 1.62 6.58 -0.02
N LEU A 19 2.93 6.42 0.12
CA LEU A 19 3.59 5.12 0.17
C LEU A 19 3.97 4.81 1.61
N PHE A 20 3.42 3.73 2.15
CA PHE A 20 3.72 3.27 3.50
C PHE A 20 4.48 1.95 3.48
N ALA A 21 5.15 1.68 4.60
CA ALA A 21 5.70 0.37 4.90
C ALA A 21 5.62 0.05 6.39
N CYS A 22 5.60 -1.24 6.71
CA CYS A 22 5.83 -1.79 8.04
C CYS A 22 6.65 -3.08 7.90
N PRO A 23 7.13 -3.69 8.99
CA PRO A 23 7.74 -5.02 8.91
C PRO A 23 6.77 -6.04 8.28
N ALA A 24 7.30 -7.04 7.59
CA ALA A 24 6.51 -8.18 7.14
C ALA A 24 6.06 -9.04 8.36
N ASN A 25 5.20 -10.03 8.10
CA ASN A 25 4.78 -10.96 9.15
C ASN A 25 5.98 -11.74 9.72
N LEU A 26 5.91 -12.13 11.00
CA LEU A 26 6.88 -13.06 11.59
C LEU A 26 6.84 -14.43 10.88
N PRO A 27 8.00 -15.10 10.69
CA PRO A 27 9.34 -14.74 11.18
C PRO A 27 10.14 -13.79 10.27
N PHE A 28 9.56 -13.23 9.21
CA PHE A 28 10.26 -12.43 8.19
C PHE A 28 10.27 -10.93 8.47
N SER A 29 10.22 -10.50 9.74
CA SER A 29 10.11 -9.07 10.12
C SER A 29 11.33 -8.21 9.73
N PHE A 30 12.42 -8.81 9.25
CA PHE A 30 13.54 -8.10 8.61
C PHE A 30 13.17 -7.54 7.22
N ALA A 31 12.21 -8.14 6.54
CA ALA A 31 11.63 -7.66 5.30
C ALA A 31 10.52 -6.64 5.55
N THR A 32 10.21 -5.79 4.57
CA THR A 32 9.10 -4.85 4.65
C THR A 32 7.91 -5.28 3.82
N HIS A 33 6.71 -5.03 4.36
CA HIS A 33 5.46 -5.01 3.61
C HIS A 33 5.10 -3.57 3.28
N SER A 34 4.86 -3.28 1.99
CA SER A 34 4.55 -1.93 1.50
C SER A 34 3.15 -1.84 0.88
N TRP A 35 2.55 -0.66 0.95
CA TRP A 35 1.23 -0.40 0.36
C TRP A 35 1.04 1.07 -0.01
N PHE A 36 0.07 1.33 -0.88
CA PHE A 36 -0.37 2.69 -1.17
C PHE A 36 -1.63 3.06 -0.40
N VAL A 37 -1.73 4.34 -0.08
CA VAL A 37 -3.00 4.99 0.25
C VAL A 37 -3.22 6.11 -0.75
N THR A 38 -4.32 6.05 -1.49
CA THR A 38 -4.80 7.16 -2.32
C THR A 38 -5.73 8.04 -1.49
N ASN A 39 -5.66 9.34 -1.73
CA ASN A 39 -6.59 10.33 -1.22
C ASN A 39 -7.22 11.03 -2.42
N LYS A 40 -8.53 10.90 -2.59
CA LYS A 40 -9.32 11.59 -3.62
C LYS A 40 -10.22 12.61 -2.94
N LYS A 41 -9.66 13.79 -2.65
CA LYS A 41 -10.37 14.90 -2.01
C LYS A 41 -11.05 14.49 -0.69
N GLY A 42 -10.26 13.89 0.20
CA GLY A 42 -10.71 13.40 1.51
C GLY A 42 -11.15 11.94 1.51
N LEU A 43 -11.43 11.34 0.35
CA LEU A 43 -11.77 9.92 0.27
C LEU A 43 -10.50 9.07 0.22
N LEU A 44 -10.19 8.42 1.34
CA LEU A 44 -9.01 7.55 1.46
C LEU A 44 -9.31 6.14 0.95
N SER A 45 -8.36 5.55 0.22
CA SER A 45 -8.40 4.13 -0.14
C SER A 45 -7.01 3.50 -0.05
N ARG A 46 -6.92 2.38 0.66
CA ARG A 46 -5.70 1.58 0.77
C ARG A 46 -5.68 0.52 -0.32
N TRP A 47 -4.53 0.37 -0.97
CA TRP A 47 -4.30 -0.63 -2.00
C TRP A 47 -3.03 -1.41 -1.69
N GLU A 48 -3.16 -2.74 -1.61
CA GLU A 48 -2.04 -3.60 -1.26
C GLU A 48 -2.23 -5.03 -1.79
N VAL A 49 -1.12 -5.77 -1.84
CA VAL A 49 -1.14 -7.21 -2.11
C VAL A 49 -0.87 -7.98 -0.82
N LEU A 50 -1.75 -8.90 -0.41
CA LEU A 50 -1.58 -9.73 0.79
C LEU A 50 -1.31 -11.19 0.45
N PHE A 51 -0.71 -11.91 1.40
CA PHE A 51 -0.55 -13.37 1.30
C PHE A 51 -1.89 -14.09 1.12
N ARG A 52 -2.94 -13.67 1.85
CA ARG A 52 -4.28 -14.27 1.77
C ARG A 52 -5.01 -13.77 0.52
N LYS A 53 -5.50 -14.70 -0.32
CA LYS A 53 -6.46 -14.34 -1.38
C LYS A 53 -7.81 -13.96 -0.78
N HIS A 54 -8.52 -13.06 -1.46
CA HIS A 54 -9.90 -12.67 -1.13
C HIS A 54 -10.13 -12.28 0.34
N ALA A 55 -9.20 -11.49 0.90
CA ALA A 55 -9.21 -11.08 2.30
C ALA A 55 -10.36 -10.11 2.68
N CYS A 56 -11.00 -9.46 1.70
CA CYS A 56 -12.16 -8.58 1.87
C CYS A 56 -13.06 -8.58 0.62
N GLU A 57 -14.24 -7.96 0.69
CA GLU A 57 -15.19 -7.89 -0.45
C GLU A 57 -14.59 -7.24 -1.70
N THR A 58 -13.67 -6.28 -1.53
CA THR A 58 -13.00 -5.58 -2.63
C THR A 58 -11.61 -6.16 -2.88
N SER A 59 -11.59 -7.46 -3.21
CA SER A 59 -10.39 -8.22 -3.54
C SER A 59 -10.40 -8.77 -4.95
N TRP A 60 -9.22 -8.77 -5.58
CA TRP A 60 -8.93 -9.38 -6.87
C TRP A 60 -7.72 -10.31 -6.70
N GLY A 61 -7.99 -11.57 -6.38
CA GLY A 61 -6.97 -12.52 -5.94
C GLY A 61 -6.30 -12.05 -4.65
N HIS A 62 -5.00 -11.75 -4.72
CA HIS A 62 -4.16 -11.20 -3.66
C HIS A 62 -4.11 -9.67 -3.62
N LEU A 63 -4.67 -8.96 -4.61
CA LEU A 63 -4.77 -7.50 -4.58
C LEU A 63 -6.05 -7.10 -3.84
N HIS A 64 -5.95 -6.16 -2.91
CA HIS A 64 -7.05 -5.73 -2.08
C HIS A 64 -7.18 -4.22 -2.03
N LYS A 65 -8.42 -3.75 -2.01
CA LYS A 65 -8.78 -2.41 -1.60
C LYS A 65 -9.30 -2.47 -0.16
N ASN A 66 -8.81 -1.59 0.70
CA ASN A 66 -9.33 -1.40 2.07
C ASN A 66 -9.44 -2.68 2.93
N ALA A 67 -8.58 -3.68 2.72
CA ALA A 67 -8.51 -4.87 3.60
C ALA A 67 -8.14 -4.49 5.05
N PHE A 68 -7.36 -3.41 5.20
CA PHE A 68 -7.04 -2.80 6.49
C PHE A 68 -7.28 -1.29 6.44
N LEU A 69 -7.30 -0.64 7.61
CA LEU A 69 -7.36 0.82 7.70
C LEU A 69 -6.16 1.48 6.98
N PRO A 70 -6.32 2.69 6.42
CA PRO A 70 -5.30 3.34 5.60
C PRO A 70 -3.90 3.40 6.22
N PHE A 71 -3.82 3.75 7.51
CA PHE A 71 -2.55 4.02 8.20
C PHE A 71 -2.14 2.91 9.20
N ARG A 72 -2.83 1.77 9.20
CA ARG A 72 -2.53 0.64 10.11
C ARG A 72 -1.48 -0.28 9.48
N GLY A 73 -0.62 -0.92 10.28
CA GLY A 73 0.23 -2.00 9.77
C GLY A 73 -0.56 -3.25 9.40
N ILE A 74 0.09 -4.26 8.84
CA ILE A 74 -0.49 -5.61 8.74
C ILE A 74 -0.39 -6.34 10.09
N HIS A 75 -1.04 -7.51 10.20
CA HIS A 75 -0.87 -8.37 11.38
C HIS A 75 0.59 -8.77 11.60
N VAL A 76 1.02 -8.86 12.86
CA VAL A 76 2.36 -9.34 13.20
C VAL A 76 2.50 -10.83 12.85
N PHE A 77 1.50 -11.63 13.22
CA PHE A 77 1.46 -13.06 12.91
C PHE A 77 0.63 -13.31 11.66
N PRO A 78 1.12 -14.15 10.73
CA PRO A 78 0.30 -14.55 9.60
C PRO A 78 -0.91 -15.32 10.14
N PHE A 79 -2.06 -15.09 9.51
CA PHE A 79 -3.33 -15.75 9.83
C PHE A 79 -4.03 -15.42 11.16
N SER A 80 -3.52 -14.47 11.94
CA SER A 80 -4.25 -14.00 13.12
C SER A 80 -5.58 -13.35 12.70
N ASN A 81 -6.68 -13.80 13.30
CA ASN A 81 -7.97 -13.11 13.24
C ASN A 81 -8.17 -12.15 14.42
N SER A 82 -7.14 -11.98 15.27
CA SER A 82 -7.19 -11.03 16.39
C SER A 82 -6.80 -9.64 15.94
N ASP A 83 -7.66 -8.67 16.27
CA ASP A 83 -7.37 -7.24 16.09
C ASP A 83 -6.28 -6.69 17.02
N ARG A 84 -5.69 -7.51 17.89
CA ARG A 84 -4.70 -7.07 18.88
C ARG A 84 -3.29 -6.91 18.30
N TYR A 85 -2.91 -7.76 17.36
CA TYR A 85 -1.51 -7.90 16.95
C TYR A 85 -1.25 -7.32 15.56
N PHE A 86 -1.20 -5.99 15.46
CA PHE A 86 -0.76 -5.26 14.27
C PHE A 86 0.56 -4.55 14.52
N TRP A 87 1.37 -4.39 13.46
CA TRP A 87 2.54 -3.53 13.51
C TRP A 87 2.13 -2.07 13.78
N GLN A 88 2.63 -1.51 14.89
CA GLN A 88 2.41 -0.11 15.26
C GLN A 88 3.46 0.82 14.63
N ASN A 89 4.62 0.29 14.27
CA ASN A 89 5.74 1.00 13.67
C ASN A 89 5.57 1.19 12.14
N VAL A 90 4.43 1.75 11.75
CA VAL A 90 4.18 2.15 10.35
C VAL A 90 5.06 3.35 9.98
N ARG A 91 5.67 3.28 8.81
CA ARG A 91 6.54 4.32 8.25
C ARG A 91 5.90 4.87 6.99
N LEU A 92 5.75 6.19 6.93
CA LEU A 92 5.53 6.90 5.66
C LEU A 92 6.88 6.97 4.96
N ILE A 93 6.96 6.35 3.80
CA ILE A 93 8.16 6.37 2.96
C ILE A 93 8.22 7.68 2.17
N GLY A 94 7.07 8.13 1.68
CA GLY A 94 6.92 9.41 1.00
C GLY A 94 5.50 9.61 0.53
N HIS A 95 5.19 10.82 0.08
CA HIS A 95 3.91 11.13 -0.51
C HIS A 95 4.04 12.21 -1.58
N ILE A 96 3.07 12.23 -2.49
CA ILE A 96 2.90 13.29 -3.48
C ILE A 96 1.47 13.82 -3.39
N GLY A 97 1.26 15.06 -3.84
CA GLY A 97 -0.05 15.68 -3.86
C GLY A 97 -0.21 16.68 -4.98
N GLY A 98 -1.45 16.95 -5.38
CA GLY A 98 -1.76 17.93 -6.41
C GLY A 98 -3.25 17.99 -6.74
N GLU A 99 -3.57 18.87 -7.68
CA GLU A 99 -4.94 19.06 -8.17
C GLU A 99 -5.31 18.02 -9.24
N MET A 100 -6.51 18.16 -9.81
CA MET A 100 -6.92 17.42 -11.01
C MET A 100 -5.84 17.54 -12.11
N GLY A 101 -5.56 16.44 -12.81
CA GLY A 101 -4.52 16.41 -13.87
C GLY A 101 -3.07 16.33 -13.36
N SER A 102 -2.83 16.54 -12.06
CA SER A 102 -1.51 16.41 -11.46
C SER A 102 -0.96 14.98 -11.52
N LEU A 103 0.32 14.82 -11.18
CA LEU A 103 0.95 13.51 -11.02
C LEU A 103 0.20 12.63 -10.00
N ALA A 104 -0.17 13.20 -8.85
CA ALA A 104 -0.90 12.48 -7.80
C ALA A 104 -2.28 12.02 -8.29
N TYR A 105 -2.96 12.83 -9.11
CA TYR A 105 -4.21 12.46 -9.75
C TYR A 105 -4.05 11.25 -10.68
N ARG A 106 -3.09 11.30 -11.63
CA ARG A 106 -2.84 10.19 -12.57
C ARG A 106 -2.41 8.91 -11.86
N MET A 107 -1.58 9.03 -10.84
CA MET A 107 -1.14 7.88 -10.04
C MET A 107 -2.29 7.29 -9.23
N THR A 108 -3.19 8.13 -8.69
CA THR A 108 -4.42 7.67 -8.02
C THR A 108 -5.31 6.88 -8.99
N ASP A 109 -5.57 7.42 -10.17
CA ASP A 109 -6.40 6.76 -11.19
C ASP A 109 -5.81 5.42 -11.64
N PHE A 110 -4.48 5.38 -11.86
CA PHE A 110 -3.79 4.14 -12.20
C PHE A 110 -3.90 3.10 -11.09
N ILE A 111 -3.65 3.48 -9.83
CA ILE A 111 -3.78 2.59 -8.67
C ILE A 111 -5.21 2.05 -8.58
N GLU A 112 -6.23 2.89 -8.72
CA GLU A 112 -7.64 2.46 -8.67
C GLU A 112 -7.99 1.48 -9.80
N SER A 113 -7.38 1.64 -10.98
CA SER A 113 -7.52 0.71 -12.11
C SER A 113 -6.69 -0.58 -11.99
N SER A 114 -5.91 -0.74 -10.91
CA SER A 114 -5.06 -1.94 -10.71
C SER A 114 -5.87 -3.21 -10.59
N ALA A 115 -7.11 -3.13 -10.10
CA ALA A 115 -8.05 -4.25 -10.00
C ALA A 115 -8.20 -5.01 -11.33
N GLN A 116 -8.19 -4.29 -12.46
CA GLN A 116 -8.33 -4.87 -13.79
C GLN A 116 -6.98 -5.05 -14.52
N LYS A 117 -5.95 -4.30 -14.13
CA LYS A 117 -4.70 -4.19 -14.90
C LYS A 117 -3.50 -4.89 -14.28
N TYR A 118 -3.50 -5.15 -12.97
CA TYR A 118 -2.34 -5.74 -12.30
C TYR A 118 -2.21 -7.23 -12.68
N PRO A 119 -1.14 -7.64 -13.41
CA PRO A 119 -1.08 -8.97 -14.02
C PRO A 119 -0.82 -10.10 -13.03
N LEU A 120 -0.31 -9.79 -11.83
CA LEU A 120 0.10 -10.78 -10.83
C LEU A 120 -0.91 -10.86 -9.67
N CYS A 121 -2.15 -10.43 -9.88
CA CYS A 121 -3.20 -10.45 -8.86
C CYS A 121 -3.46 -11.86 -8.31
N ASN A 122 -3.23 -12.92 -9.10
CA ASN A 122 -3.44 -14.31 -8.68
C ASN A 122 -2.19 -15.06 -8.20
N SER A 123 -1.04 -14.38 -8.13
CA SER A 123 0.25 -14.98 -7.78
C SER A 123 0.86 -14.30 -6.55
N TYR A 124 1.32 -15.08 -5.58
CA TYR A 124 2.03 -14.59 -4.41
C TYR A 124 3.14 -15.56 -3.99
N SER A 125 4.30 -15.03 -3.62
CA SER A 125 5.40 -15.73 -2.94
C SER A 125 6.10 -14.78 -1.97
N LEU A 126 6.60 -15.30 -0.84
CA LEU A 126 7.32 -14.50 0.15
C LEU A 126 8.56 -13.80 -0.43
N THR A 127 9.21 -14.42 -1.43
CA THR A 127 10.38 -13.86 -2.13
C THR A 127 10.01 -13.03 -3.37
N GLY A 128 8.73 -12.96 -3.73
CA GLY A 128 8.23 -12.31 -4.93
C GLY A 128 7.62 -13.31 -5.93
N PRO A 129 6.49 -13.00 -6.57
CA PRO A 129 5.77 -11.72 -6.51
C PRO A 129 5.01 -11.51 -5.19
N ASN A 130 5.01 -10.29 -4.64
CA ASN A 130 4.36 -9.93 -3.37
C ASN A 130 3.93 -8.44 -3.34
N SER A 131 3.68 -7.88 -2.13
CA SER A 131 3.34 -6.46 -1.94
C SER A 131 4.36 -5.49 -2.54
N ASN A 132 5.66 -5.79 -2.40
CA ASN A 132 6.72 -4.95 -2.95
C ASN A 132 6.77 -5.04 -4.48
N THR A 133 6.43 -6.19 -5.07
CA THR A 133 6.29 -6.32 -6.53
C THR A 133 5.17 -5.44 -7.07
N TYR A 134 4.02 -5.43 -6.39
CA TYR A 134 2.90 -4.56 -6.74
C TYR A 134 3.29 -3.08 -6.66
N VAL A 135 3.91 -2.66 -5.55
CA VAL A 135 4.36 -1.28 -5.39
C VAL A 135 5.37 -0.90 -6.46
N ARG A 136 6.37 -1.75 -6.75
CA ARG A 136 7.33 -1.48 -7.84
C ARG A 136 6.64 -1.38 -9.20
N TRP A 137 5.67 -2.25 -9.49
CA TRP A 137 4.94 -2.21 -10.75
C TRP A 137 4.24 -0.85 -10.97
N VAL A 138 3.59 -0.31 -9.92
CA VAL A 138 3.02 1.06 -9.95
C VAL A 138 4.12 2.11 -10.10
N LEU A 139 5.17 2.07 -9.27
CA LEU A 139 6.23 3.10 -9.28
C LEU A 139 6.96 3.18 -10.63
N ARG A 140 7.09 2.05 -11.36
CA ARG A 140 7.67 2.03 -12.71
C ARG A 140 6.86 2.80 -13.75
N GLN A 141 5.57 3.01 -13.51
CA GLN A 141 4.73 3.84 -14.40
C GLN A 141 4.86 5.34 -14.10
N PHE A 142 5.40 5.69 -12.94
CA PHE A 142 5.50 7.07 -12.45
C PHE A 142 6.91 7.37 -11.91
N PRO A 143 7.97 7.23 -12.71
CA PRO A 143 9.33 7.53 -12.28
C PRO A 143 9.49 8.97 -11.78
N GLU A 144 8.69 9.91 -12.30
CA GLU A 144 8.68 11.32 -11.88
C GLU A 144 8.18 11.55 -10.44
N SER A 145 7.54 10.56 -9.82
CA SER A 145 7.08 10.65 -8.42
C SER A 145 8.24 10.70 -7.42
N LYS A 146 9.43 10.22 -7.80
CA LYS A 146 10.60 10.06 -6.94
C LYS A 146 10.34 9.21 -5.67
N LEU A 147 9.21 8.52 -5.60
CA LEU A 147 8.91 7.56 -4.55
C LEU A 147 9.69 6.27 -4.84
N PHE A 148 10.31 5.70 -3.82
CA PHE A 148 11.09 4.47 -3.94
C PHE A 148 10.82 3.52 -2.77
N LEU A 149 10.92 2.23 -3.05
CA LEU A 149 10.86 1.19 -2.03
C LEU A 149 12.16 1.16 -1.22
N PRO A 150 12.09 0.89 0.10
CA PRO A 150 13.29 0.73 0.92
C PRO A 150 14.16 -0.45 0.45
N TRP A 151 15.40 -0.49 0.89
CA TRP A 151 16.36 -1.52 0.46
C TRP A 151 15.89 -2.95 0.83
N ASN A 152 15.24 -3.11 1.99
CA ASN A 152 14.72 -4.38 2.51
C ASN A 152 13.29 -4.73 2.05
N ALA A 153 12.80 -4.08 0.98
CA ALA A 153 11.59 -4.49 0.27
C ALA A 153 11.90 -5.65 -0.68
N PHE A 154 11.99 -6.86 -0.13
CA PHE A 154 12.27 -8.10 -0.89
C PHE A 154 11.15 -8.44 -1.88
N GLY A 155 11.53 -8.97 -3.04
CA GLY A 155 10.61 -9.28 -4.13
C GLY A 155 10.16 -8.08 -4.96
N LYS A 156 10.69 -6.86 -4.68
CA LYS A 156 10.51 -5.72 -5.59
C LYS A 156 11.07 -6.04 -6.96
#